data_AF-A0A521FFU2-F1
#
_entry.id   AF-A0A521FFU2-F1
#
_cell.length_a   1.000
_cell.length_b   1.000
_cell.length_c   1.000
_cell.angle_alpha   90.00
_cell.angle_beta   90.00
_cell.angle_gamma   90.00
#
_symmetry.space_group_name_H-M   'P 1'
#
loop_
_entity.id
_entity.type
_entity.pdbx_description
1 polymer ?
#
loop_
_entity_poly.entity_id
_entity_poly.type
_entity_poly.pdbx_seq_one_letter_code
_entity_poly.pdbx_strand_id
1 'polypeptide(L)' 'MFNSIGATEIMVILLVILIFFGAKRIPELARGLGQGMKEFKKASQELQSEFEKAQRGDSDASSNEEPTNSKTSNQKQA' A
#
# COMPACT_ATOMS: atom_id res chain seq x y z
N MET A 1 10.06 -20.63 38.45
CA MET A 1 9.23 -21.49 37.60
C MET A 1 8.22 -20.72 36.73
N PHE A 2 8.37 -19.39 36.52
CA PHE A 2 7.46 -18.60 35.66
C PHE A 2 8.19 -17.44 34.95
N ASN A 3 9.49 -17.61 34.67
CA ASN A 3 10.23 -16.54 33.99
C ASN A 3 10.07 -16.72 32.48
N SER A 4 9.15 -15.93 31.96
CA SER A 4 8.88 -15.69 30.55
C SER A 4 8.06 -16.80 29.91
N ILE A 5 6.85 -16.43 29.45
CA ILE A 5 6.21 -17.08 28.29
C ILE A 5 7.29 -17.13 27.22
N GLY A 6 7.98 -18.27 27.15
CA GLY A 6 9.14 -18.42 26.29
C GLY A 6 8.69 -18.60 24.86
N ALA A 7 9.63 -18.47 23.92
CA ALA A 7 9.39 -18.84 22.53
C ALA A 7 8.76 -20.24 22.40
N THR A 8 9.11 -21.16 23.32
CA THR A 8 8.54 -22.51 23.42
C THR A 8 7.03 -22.51 23.72
N GLU A 9 6.55 -21.74 24.70
CA GLU A 9 5.11 -21.67 25.04
C GLU A 9 4.30 -21.15 23.86
N ILE A 10 4.79 -20.06 23.23
CA ILE A 10 4.16 -19.47 22.05
C ILE A 10 4.12 -20.48 20.91
N MET A 11 5.19 -21.25 20.71
CA MET A 11 5.23 -22.26 19.65
C MET A 11 4.25 -23.41 19.91
N VAL A 12 4.05 -23.84 21.16
CA VAL A 12 3.05 -24.85 21.51
C VAL A 12 1.63 -24.32 21.24
N ILE A 13 1.33 -23.09 21.64
CA ILE A 13 0.02 -22.46 21.38
C ILE A 13 -0.23 -22.34 19.87
N LEU A 14 0.77 -21.88 19.10
CA LEU A 14 0.68 -21.81 17.64
C LEU A 14 0.44 -23.18 17.03
N LEU A 15 1.12 -24.23 17.51
CA LEU A 15 0.94 -25.59 17.00
C LEU A 15 -0.49 -26.09 17.23
N VAL A 16 -1.06 -25.84 18.41
CA VAL A 16 -2.45 -26.18 18.72
C VAL A 16 -3.40 -25.46 17.77
N ILE A 17 -3.27 -24.14 17.63
CA ILE A 17 -4.09 -23.35 16.68
C ILE A 17 -3.92 -23.87 15.25
N LEU A 18 -2.70 -24.25 14.85
CA LEU A 18 -2.40 -24.76 13.52
C LEU A 18 -3.08 -26.11 13.26
N ILE A 19 -3.27 -26.95 14.28
CA ILE A 19 -3.99 -28.23 14.13
C ILE A 19 -5.50 -27.97 13.99
N PHE A 20 -6.06 -27.08 14.82
CA PHE A 20 -7.50 -26.77 14.79
C PHE A 20 -7.92 -26.01 13.51
N PHE A 21 -7.14 -24.99 13.14
CA PHE A 21 -7.45 -24.15 11.98
C PHE A 21 -6.78 -24.66 10.70
N GLY A 22 -5.68 -25.41 10.79
CA GLY A 22 -4.91 -25.88 9.65
C GLY A 22 -3.85 -24.89 9.18
N ALA A 23 -2.70 -25.41 8.72
CA ALA A 23 -1.57 -24.59 8.25
C ALA A 23 -1.87 -23.71 7.04
N LYS A 24 -2.91 -24.04 6.27
CA LYS A 24 -3.33 -23.25 5.10
C LYS A 24 -4.18 -22.03 5.45
N ARG A 25 -4.86 -22.01 6.61
CA ARG A 25 -5.78 -20.92 6.97
C ARG A 25 -5.07 -19.65 7.42
N ILE A 26 -3.98 -19.76 8.16
CA ILE A 26 -3.18 -18.60 8.58
C ILE A 26 -2.69 -17.76 7.39
N PRO A 27 -2.01 -18.33 6.35
CA PRO A 27 -1.56 -17.55 5.20
C PRO A 27 -2.73 -17.05 4.34
N GLU A 28 -3.83 -17.80 4.24
CA GLU A 28 -5.03 -17.38 3.51
C GLU A 28 -5.67 -16.13 4.16
N LEU A 29 -5.84 -16.14 5.49
CA LEU A 29 -6.32 -15.00 6.26
C LEU A 29 -5.36 -13.81 6.19
N ALA A 30 -4.04 -14.05 6.32
CA ALA A 30 -3.04 -13.00 6.22
C ALA A 30 -3.03 -12.33 4.84
N ARG A 31 -3.21 -13.10 3.76
CA ARG A 31 -3.31 -12.55 2.39
C ARG A 31 -4.58 -11.71 2.23
N GLY A 32 -5.72 -12.20 2.71
CA GLY A 32 -6.98 -11.44 2.67
C GLY A 32 -6.92 -10.14 3.47
N LEU A 33 -6.45 -10.20 4.71
CA LEU A 33 -6.25 -9.03 5.57
C LEU A 33 -5.22 -8.06 4.97
N GLY A 34 -4.11 -8.57 4.42
CA GLY A 34 -3.07 -7.74 3.80
C GLY A 34 -3.57 -7.00 2.56
N GLN A 35 -4.36 -7.66 1.71
CA GLN A 35 -5.01 -7.01 0.58
C GLN A 35 -6.04 -5.97 1.04
N GLY A 36 -6.88 -6.31 2.03
CA GLY A 36 -7.85 -5.37 2.60
C GLY A 36 -7.19 -4.14 3.21
N MET A 37 -6.12 -4.32 4.00
CA MET A 37 -5.34 -3.21 4.57
C MET A 37 -4.68 -2.34 3.50
N LYS A 38 -4.21 -2.95 2.40
CA LYS A 38 -3.59 -2.21 1.28
C LYS A 38 -4.61 -1.30 0.58
N GLU A 39 -5.78 -1.84 0.24
CA GLU A 39 -6.85 -1.04 -0.39
C GLU A 39 -7.39 0.01 0.59
N PHE A 40 -7.57 -0.34 1.86
CA PHE A 40 -7.98 0.61 2.90
C PHE A 40 -6.99 1.77 3.04
N LYS A 41 -5.69 1.50 3.04
CA LYS A 41 -4.65 2.54 3.09
C LYS A 41 -4.69 3.44 1.85
N LYS A 42 -4.86 2.86 0.67
CA LYS A 42 -4.95 3.62 -0.59
C LYS A 42 -6.16 4.55 -0.59
N ALA A 43 -7.33 4.03 -0.24
CA ALA A 43 -8.55 4.83 -0.12
C ALA A 43 -8.40 5.95 0.92
N SER A 44 -7.83 5.64 2.09
CA SER A 44 -7.59 6.65 3.13
C SER A 44 -6.67 7.77 2.66
N GLN A 45 -5.64 7.44 1.87
CA GLN A 45 -4.68 8.41 1.34
C GLN A 45 -5.29 9.29 0.25
N GLU A 46 -6.14 8.72 -0.61
CA GLU A 46 -6.88 9.46 -1.63
C GLU A 46 -7.86 10.46 -1.00
N LEU A 47 -8.64 10.01 -0.01
CA LEU A 47 -9.53 10.87 0.77
C LEU A 47 -8.78 12.00 1.48
N GLN A 48 -7.60 11.71 2.04
CA GLN A 48 -6.76 12.74 2.66
C GLN A 48 -6.29 13.79 1.64
N SER A 49 -5.85 13.35 0.46
CA SER A 49 -5.40 14.25 -0.60
C SER A 49 -6.54 15.11 -1.17
N GLU A 50 -7.74 14.54 -1.27
CA GLU A 50 -8.93 15.25 -1.72
C GLU A 50 -9.40 16.27 -0.66
N PHE A 51 -9.35 15.90 0.61
CA PHE A 51 -9.64 16.81 1.72
C PHE A 51 -8.64 17.97 1.79
N GLU A 52 -7.34 17.69 1.61
CA GLU A 52 -6.31 18.74 1.58
C GLU A 52 -6.49 19.66 0.36
N LYS A 53 -6.88 19.11 -0.80
CA LYS A 53 -7.18 19.88 -2.01
C LYS A 53 -8.47 20.71 -1.88
N ALA A 54 -9.48 20.20 -1.19
CA ALA A 54 -10.73 20.91 -0.92
C ALA A 54 -10.54 22.03 0.13
N GLN A 55 -9.63 21.83 1.09
CA GLN A 55 -9.30 22.83 2.10
C GLN A 55 -8.37 23.94 1.55
N ARG A 56 -7.53 23.61 0.56
CA ARG A 56 -6.83 24.58 -0.29
C ARG A 56 -7.75 25.04 -1.43
N GLY A 57 -8.81 25.75 -1.08
CA GLY A 57 -9.75 26.30 -2.05
C GLY A 57 -9.05 27.07 -3.17
N ASP A 58 -9.28 26.62 -4.40
CA ASP A 58 -9.23 27.36 -5.66
C ASP A 58 -8.23 28.54 -5.72
N SER A 59 -6.96 28.25 -5.99
CA SER A 59 -5.96 29.21 -6.47
C SER A 59 -4.87 28.46 -7.21
N ASP A 60 -5.20 27.89 -8.37
CA ASP A 60 -4.24 27.68 -9.46
C ASP A 60 -4.99 27.26 -10.74
N ALA A 61 -5.68 28.23 -11.32
CA ALA A 61 -5.87 28.28 -12.75
C ALA A 61 -4.97 29.39 -13.31
N SER A 62 -3.90 28.97 -13.99
CA SER A 62 -3.06 29.70 -14.98
C SER A 62 -1.60 29.92 -14.58
N SER A 63 -0.71 29.06 -15.08
CA SER A 63 0.33 29.48 -16.05
C SER A 63 1.22 28.31 -16.51
N ASN A 64 1.67 28.43 -17.76
CA ASN A 64 2.53 27.58 -18.58
C ASN A 64 1.84 26.38 -19.25
N GLU A 65 1.28 26.59 -20.44
CA GLU A 65 2.01 26.68 -21.71
C GLU A 65 2.82 25.42 -21.99
N GLU A 66 2.35 24.70 -23.02
CA GLU A 66 3.15 23.82 -23.84
C GLU A 66 4.38 24.58 -24.39
N PRO A 67 5.59 24.00 -24.28
CA PRO A 67 6.41 23.95 -25.47
C PRO A 67 7.05 22.57 -25.66
N THR A 68 6.68 21.96 -26.78
CA THR A 68 7.63 21.48 -27.81
C THR A 68 8.99 20.96 -27.32
N ASN A 69 9.20 19.65 -27.40
CA ASN A 69 10.51 19.16 -27.83
C ASN A 69 10.35 18.04 -28.86
N SER A 70 10.44 18.47 -30.11
CA SER A 70 10.67 17.68 -31.30
C SER A 70 11.89 16.76 -31.16
N LYS A 71 11.66 15.49 -30.85
CA LYS A 71 12.53 14.40 -31.31
C LYS A 71 11.84 13.70 -32.46
N THR A 72 12.06 14.14 -33.70
CA THR A 72 11.95 13.30 -34.91
C THR A 72 12.44 14.08 -36.15
N SER A 73 13.42 13.45 -36.81
CA SER A 73 13.74 13.49 -38.25
C SER A 73 14.32 14.75 -38.92
N ASN A 74 15.43 14.47 -39.61
CA ASN A 74 15.91 15.08 -40.85
C ASN A 74 16.46 16.50 -40.81
N GLN A 75 17.78 16.60 -40.62
CA GLN A 75 18.56 17.43 -41.54
C GLN A 75 19.91 16.80 -41.88
N LYS A 76 19.88 16.10 -43.00
CA LYS A 76 21.00 15.77 -43.89
C LYS A 76 21.55 17.07 -44.48
N GLN A 77 22.79 17.41 -44.14
CA GLN A 77 23.71 18.29 -44.88
C GLN A 77 25.08 17.63 -44.66
N ALA A 78 25.90 17.26 -45.64
CA ALA A 78 25.95 17.45 -47.08
C ALA A 78 26.56 16.18 -47.70
#